data_AF-A0A949M3H1-F1
#
_entry.id   AF-A0A949M3H1-F1
#
_cell.length_a   1.000
_cell.length_b   1.000
_cell.length_c   1.000
_cell.angle_alpha   90.00
_cell.angle_beta   90.00
_cell.angle_gamma   90.00
#
_symmetry.space_group_name_H-M   'P 1'
#
loop_
_entity.id
_entity.type
_entity.pdbx_description
1 polymer ?
#
loop_
_entity_poly.entity_id
_entity_poly.type
_entity_poly.pdbx_seq_one_letter_code
_entity_poly.pdbx_strand_id
1 'polypeptide(L)'
;MIEPTTRPAATDVPGTPARRVRVSSEDAAERLIATTIAMLREVPFTELSVRTIAARADLNNSTIDRCFGSIENLYLAAAHRLALHAVERLPDSPDPTPLTDPDFTLSIRFRAWLISNGADPAVFRTTSEDPLAIALTNRQQRLHDVSPLTVQTFNQLIAFFMQGYIVFNETHAINEEIRLNMLAMMYTIIESLPELERSLGWTGREAIDPSPPGSEPTKE
;
A
#
# COMPACT_ATOMS: atom_id res chain seq x y z
N MET A 1 -72.17 49.48 6.12
CA MET A 1 -71.95 48.13 5.55
C MET A 1 -70.60 48.18 4.87
N ILE A 2 -69.55 47.69 5.53
CA ILE A 2 -68.17 47.69 5.04
C ILE A 2 -67.71 46.23 5.09
N GLU A 3 -67.45 45.63 3.93
CA GLU A 3 -66.95 44.27 3.79
C GLU A 3 -65.45 44.20 4.17
N PRO A 4 -64.99 43.14 4.84
CA PRO A 4 -63.57 42.96 5.10
C PRO A 4 -62.89 42.24 3.92
N THR A 5 -61.96 42.93 3.26
CA THR A 5 -61.07 42.38 2.24
C THR A 5 -60.14 41.31 2.84
N THR A 6 -60.24 40.11 2.31
CA THR A 6 -59.41 38.95 2.60
C THR A 6 -58.00 39.14 2.03
N ARG A 7 -56.98 38.94 2.86
CA ARG A 7 -55.55 38.98 2.50
C ARG A 7 -55.17 37.65 1.81
N PRO A 8 -54.52 37.62 0.63
CA PRO A 8 -54.09 36.37 0.03
C PRO A 8 -52.80 35.86 0.65
N ALA A 9 -52.65 34.54 0.53
CA ALA A 9 -51.72 33.65 1.19
C ALA A 9 -50.23 33.96 0.95
N ALA A 10 -49.43 33.64 1.98
CA ALA A 10 -47.99 33.66 1.92
C ALA A 10 -47.46 32.68 0.86
N THR A 11 -46.53 33.19 0.06
CA THR A 11 -45.73 32.45 -0.92
C THR A 11 -44.90 31.37 -0.22
N ASP A 12 -45.05 30.16 -0.75
CA ASP A 12 -44.25 28.97 -0.49
C ASP A 12 -42.77 29.25 -0.81
N VAL A 13 -41.88 29.05 0.17
CA VAL A 13 -40.43 29.24 0.01
C VAL A 13 -39.81 27.91 -0.42
N PRO A 14 -39.08 27.83 -1.55
CA PRO A 14 -38.54 26.58 -2.05
C PRO A 14 -37.41 26.02 -1.17
N GLY A 15 -37.58 24.76 -0.78
CA GLY A 15 -36.57 23.76 -0.45
C GLY A 15 -35.19 24.24 0.02
N THR A 16 -34.97 24.19 1.33
CA THR A 16 -33.64 24.16 1.94
C THR A 16 -32.79 23.09 1.22
N PRO A 17 -31.60 23.42 0.68
CA PRO A 17 -30.75 22.43 0.03
C PRO A 17 -30.42 21.34 1.04
N ALA A 18 -30.66 20.08 0.66
CA ALA A 18 -30.35 18.91 1.46
C ALA A 18 -28.91 19.05 1.98
N ARG A 19 -28.78 19.15 3.31
CA ARG A 19 -27.49 19.31 3.99
C ARG A 19 -26.62 18.12 3.60
N ARG A 20 -25.60 18.35 2.78
CA ARG A 20 -24.63 17.31 2.38
C ARG A 20 -24.17 16.60 3.64
N VAL A 21 -24.39 15.28 3.69
CA VAL A 21 -23.97 14.44 4.81
C VAL A 21 -22.49 14.70 5.03
N ARG A 22 -22.12 15.12 6.23
CA ARG A 22 -20.74 15.45 6.56
C ARG A 22 -19.97 14.12 6.66
N VAL A 23 -19.27 13.76 5.59
CA VAL A 23 -18.38 12.61 5.56
C VAL A 23 -17.28 12.83 6.61
N SER A 24 -17.00 11.81 7.41
CA SER A 24 -15.91 11.89 8.39
C SER A 24 -14.56 12.03 7.67
N SER A 25 -13.53 12.50 8.38
CA SER A 25 -12.20 12.61 7.77
C SER A 25 -11.63 11.24 7.38
N GLU A 26 -11.97 10.20 8.14
CA GLU A 26 -11.56 8.82 7.93
C GLU A 26 -12.25 8.21 6.71
N ASP A 27 -13.57 8.33 6.62
CA ASP A 27 -14.34 7.85 5.45
C ASP A 27 -13.88 8.54 4.16
N ALA A 28 -13.56 9.84 4.24
CA ALA A 28 -13.05 10.59 3.10
C ALA A 28 -11.65 10.10 2.68
N ALA A 29 -10.76 9.81 3.64
CA ALA A 29 -9.43 9.27 3.37
C ALA A 29 -9.53 7.89 2.71
N GLU A 30 -10.35 7.00 3.27
CA GLU A 30 -10.57 5.66 2.71
C GLU A 30 -11.15 5.72 1.30
N ARG A 31 -12.13 6.59 1.06
CA ARG A 31 -12.73 6.79 -0.27
C ARG A 31 -11.71 7.28 -1.30
N LEU A 32 -10.80 8.17 -0.90
CA LEU A 32 -9.72 8.65 -1.77
C LEU A 32 -8.70 7.54 -2.09
N ILE A 33 -8.30 6.74 -1.09
CA ILE A 33 -7.41 5.58 -1.28
C ILE A 33 -8.04 4.58 -2.25
N ALA A 34 -9.27 4.14 -1.96
CA ALA A 34 -9.99 3.18 -2.79
C ALA A 34 -10.19 3.68 -4.22
N THR A 35 -10.53 4.97 -4.40
CA THR A 35 -10.67 5.58 -5.72
C THR A 35 -9.35 5.61 -6.47
N THR A 36 -8.26 5.98 -5.79
CA THR A 36 -6.91 6.01 -6.38
C THR A 36 -6.50 4.61 -6.85
N ILE A 37 -6.74 3.58 -6.03
CA ILE A 37 -6.49 2.17 -6.38
C ILE A 37 -7.30 1.73 -7.59
N ALA A 38 -8.59 2.06 -7.64
CA ALA A 38 -9.44 1.75 -8.78
C ALA A 38 -8.90 2.41 -10.07
N MET A 39 -8.49 3.67 -9.99
CA MET A 39 -7.91 4.38 -11.13
C MET A 39 -6.57 3.78 -11.58
N LEU A 40 -5.70 3.39 -10.64
CA LEU A 40 -4.42 2.73 -10.95
C LEU A 40 -4.58 1.45 -11.78
N ARG A 41 -5.75 0.79 -11.71
CA ARG A 41 -6.06 -0.41 -12.50
C ARG A 41 -6.63 -0.11 -13.89
N GLU A 42 -7.11 1.12 -14.11
CA GLU A 42 -7.88 1.48 -15.31
C GLU A 42 -7.14 2.41 -16.26
N VAL A 43 -6.33 3.34 -15.72
CA VAL A 43 -5.68 4.39 -16.51
C VAL A 43 -4.16 4.40 -16.31
N PRO A 44 -3.38 4.90 -17.29
CA PRO A 44 -1.95 5.12 -17.11
C PRO A 44 -1.64 6.03 -15.91
N PHE A 45 -0.51 5.80 -15.23
CA PHE A 45 -0.13 6.58 -14.04
C PHE A 45 -0.02 8.09 -14.32
N THR A 46 0.34 8.47 -15.54
CA THR A 46 0.44 9.88 -15.99
C THR A 46 -0.90 10.62 -16.03
N GLU A 47 -2.03 9.91 -16.01
CA GLU A 47 -3.38 10.50 -16.01
C GLU A 47 -3.95 10.68 -14.60
N LEU A 48 -3.22 10.22 -13.58
CA LEU A 48 -3.59 10.46 -12.18
C LEU A 48 -3.31 11.92 -11.82
N SER A 49 -4.32 12.59 -11.29
CA SER A 49 -4.22 13.95 -10.80
C SER A 49 -5.15 14.17 -9.63
N VAL A 50 -4.85 15.18 -8.80
CA VAL A 50 -5.74 15.64 -7.72
C VAL A 50 -7.17 15.83 -8.21
N ARG A 51 -7.33 16.48 -9.37
CA ARG A 51 -8.65 16.80 -9.94
C ARG A 51 -9.40 15.53 -10.36
N THR A 52 -8.74 14.63 -11.07
CA THR A 52 -9.38 13.40 -11.59
C THR A 52 -9.75 12.45 -10.46
N ILE A 53 -8.89 12.31 -9.45
CA ILE A 53 -9.15 11.47 -8.27
C ILE A 53 -10.28 12.04 -7.41
N ALA A 54 -10.22 13.33 -7.06
CA ALA A 54 -11.24 13.94 -6.20
C ALA A 54 -12.62 13.94 -6.89
N ALA A 55 -12.67 14.25 -8.18
CA ALA A 55 -13.91 14.18 -8.96
C ALA A 55 -14.50 12.76 -8.97
N ARG A 56 -13.68 11.73 -9.18
CA ARG A 56 -14.13 10.34 -9.19
C ARG A 56 -14.54 9.83 -7.81
N ALA A 57 -13.90 10.35 -6.76
CA ALA A 57 -14.27 10.08 -5.37
C ALA A 57 -15.51 10.87 -4.92
N ASP A 58 -16.08 11.75 -5.77
CA ASP A 58 -17.16 12.68 -5.41
C ASP A 58 -16.80 13.53 -4.18
N LEU A 59 -15.57 14.06 -4.18
CA LEU A 59 -15.01 14.89 -3.13
C LEU A 59 -14.37 16.16 -3.72
N ASN A 60 -14.24 17.20 -2.90
CA ASN A 60 -13.53 18.42 -3.31
C ASN A 60 -12.01 18.17 -3.31
N ASN A 61 -11.28 18.78 -4.24
CA ASN A 61 -9.81 18.69 -4.33
C ASN A 61 -9.11 18.97 -2.98
N SER A 62 -9.58 19.98 -2.24
CA SER A 62 -9.03 20.35 -0.92
C SER A 62 -9.14 19.25 0.16
N THR A 63 -9.92 18.19 -0.12
CA THR A 63 -10.05 17.04 0.77
C THR A 63 -8.76 16.22 0.79
N ILE A 64 -8.00 16.18 -0.31
CA ILE A 64 -6.71 15.49 -0.38
C ILE A 64 -5.73 16.16 0.58
N ASP A 65 -5.55 17.48 0.47
CA ASP A 65 -4.66 18.23 1.37
C ASP A 65 -5.09 18.11 2.84
N ARG A 66 -6.40 18.11 3.10
CA ARG A 66 -6.92 17.94 4.47
C ARG A 66 -6.63 16.55 5.06
N CYS A 67 -6.79 15.49 4.26
CA CYS A 67 -6.65 14.10 4.75
C CYS A 67 -5.21 13.60 4.71
N PHE A 68 -4.41 14.06 3.74
CA PHE A 68 -3.08 13.52 3.45
C PHE A 68 -1.97 14.58 3.48
N GLY A 69 -2.31 15.87 3.51
CA GLY A 69 -1.34 16.97 3.42
C GLY A 69 -0.85 17.23 1.99
N SER A 70 -0.73 16.19 1.16
CA SER A 70 -0.35 16.30 -0.25
C SER A 70 -0.86 15.11 -1.07
N ILE A 71 -0.75 15.23 -2.40
CA ILE A 71 -1.11 14.14 -3.33
C ILE A 71 -0.12 12.97 -3.25
N GLU A 72 1.16 13.25 -3.00
CA GLU A 72 2.20 12.24 -2.82
C GLU A 72 1.91 11.34 -1.62
N ASN A 73 1.40 11.91 -0.52
CA ASN A 73 0.99 11.13 0.65
C ASN A 73 -0.24 10.25 0.38
N LEU A 74 -1.19 10.71 -0.46
CA LEU A 74 -2.28 9.86 -0.93
C LEU A 74 -1.77 8.71 -1.81
N TYR A 75 -0.82 8.99 -2.70
CA TYR A 75 -0.18 7.97 -3.55
C TYR A 75 0.58 6.94 -2.72
N LEU A 76 1.32 7.38 -1.71
CA LEU A 76 2.00 6.50 -0.76
C LEU A 76 0.99 5.60 -0.02
N ALA A 77 -0.09 6.18 0.51
CA ALA A 77 -1.14 5.43 1.18
C ALA A 77 -1.80 4.39 0.25
N ALA A 78 -2.06 4.74 -1.01
CA ALA A 78 -2.59 3.81 -2.00
C ALA A 78 -1.60 2.66 -2.32
N ALA A 79 -0.31 2.98 -2.48
CA ALA A 79 0.74 1.97 -2.70
C ALA A 79 0.90 1.02 -1.51
N HIS A 80 0.77 1.53 -0.28
CA HIS A 80 0.78 0.71 0.94
C HIS A 80 -0.44 -0.19 1.02
N ARG A 81 -1.64 0.35 0.73
CA ARG A 81 -2.87 -0.44 0.76
C ARG A 81 -2.88 -1.57 -0.28
N LEU A 82 -2.36 -1.32 -1.49
CA LEU A 82 -2.19 -2.37 -2.51
C LEU A 82 -1.28 -3.50 -2.01
N ALA A 83 -0.13 -3.16 -1.43
CA ALA A 83 0.80 -4.16 -0.90
C ALA A 83 0.18 -4.96 0.26
N LEU A 84 -0.56 -4.30 1.16
CA LEU A 84 -1.24 -4.96 2.27
C LEU A 84 -2.34 -5.92 1.77
N HIS A 85 -3.18 -5.49 0.83
CA HIS A 85 -4.20 -6.36 0.23
C HIS A 85 -3.60 -7.62 -0.40
N ALA A 86 -2.43 -7.50 -1.04
CA ALA A 86 -1.74 -8.66 -1.59
C ALA A 86 -1.29 -9.62 -0.49
N VAL A 87 -0.69 -9.12 0.59
CA VAL A 87 -0.22 -9.95 1.71
C VAL A 87 -1.37 -10.62 2.44
N GLU A 88 -2.49 -9.94 2.65
CA GLU A 88 -3.70 -10.48 3.28
C GLU A 88 -4.34 -11.64 2.49
N ARG A 89 -4.11 -11.69 1.17
CA ARG A 89 -4.59 -12.78 0.31
C ARG A 89 -3.64 -13.97 0.22
N LEU A 90 -2.43 -13.87 0.78
CA LEU A 90 -1.46 -14.96 0.68
C LEU A 90 -1.95 -16.18 1.50
N PRO A 91 -1.99 -17.38 0.89
CA PRO A 91 -2.44 -18.59 1.59
C PRO A 91 -1.45 -18.97 2.68
N ASP A 92 -1.86 -19.48 3.85
CA ASP A 92 -0.93 -19.97 4.91
C ASP A 92 -0.19 -21.28 4.51
N SER A 93 0.44 -21.28 3.34
CA SER A 93 1.37 -22.26 2.82
C SER A 93 2.61 -21.54 2.27
N PRO A 94 3.76 -22.22 2.16
CA PRO A 94 4.94 -21.69 1.47
C PRO A 94 4.67 -21.64 -0.04
N ASP A 95 3.89 -20.65 -0.47
CA ASP A 95 3.54 -20.43 -1.87
C ASP A 95 4.32 -19.22 -2.43
N PRO A 96 5.14 -19.40 -3.48
CA PRO A 96 5.84 -18.32 -4.17
C PRO A 96 4.97 -17.54 -5.17
N THR A 97 3.65 -17.74 -5.20
CA THR A 97 2.70 -16.96 -6.02
C THR A 97 2.52 -15.46 -5.72
N PRO A 98 3.09 -14.80 -4.68
CA PRO A 98 3.04 -13.33 -4.60
C PRO A 98 3.52 -12.63 -5.89
N LEU A 99 4.35 -13.29 -6.70
CA LEU A 99 4.82 -12.84 -8.03
C LEU A 99 3.70 -12.56 -9.02
N THR A 100 2.56 -13.21 -8.82
CA THR A 100 1.41 -13.14 -9.72
C THR A 100 0.25 -12.34 -9.13
N ASP A 101 0.35 -11.87 -7.88
CA ASP A 101 -0.70 -11.04 -7.31
C ASP A 101 -0.73 -9.68 -8.03
N PRO A 102 -1.88 -9.28 -8.61
CA PRO A 102 -1.98 -8.07 -9.40
C PRO A 102 -1.81 -6.81 -8.55
N ASP A 103 -2.24 -6.80 -7.28
CA ASP A 103 -2.07 -5.64 -6.41
C ASP A 103 -0.62 -5.51 -5.95
N PHE A 104 0.07 -6.62 -5.69
CA PHE A 104 1.50 -6.60 -5.39
C PHE A 104 2.29 -6.02 -6.56
N THR A 105 2.03 -6.53 -7.77
CA THR A 105 2.65 -6.05 -9.01
C THR A 105 2.37 -4.57 -9.25
N LEU A 106 1.12 -4.15 -9.10
CA LEU A 106 0.70 -2.76 -9.26
C LEU A 106 1.34 -1.85 -8.22
N SER A 107 1.43 -2.28 -6.96
CA SER A 107 2.06 -1.52 -5.89
C SER A 107 3.53 -1.23 -6.19
N ILE A 108 4.28 -2.22 -6.68
CA ILE A 108 5.71 -2.09 -6.99
C ILE A 108 5.92 -1.18 -8.19
N ARG A 109 5.15 -1.39 -9.27
CA ARG A 109 5.21 -0.52 -10.46
C ARG A 109 4.87 0.92 -10.12
N PHE A 110 3.86 1.14 -9.27
CA PHE A 110 3.47 2.47 -8.86
C PHE A 110 4.54 3.16 -8.01
N ARG A 111 5.15 2.45 -7.04
CA ARG A 111 6.30 2.97 -6.28
C ARG A 111 7.48 3.32 -7.18
N ALA A 112 7.83 2.44 -8.12
CA ALA A 112 8.91 2.70 -9.08
C ALA A 112 8.64 3.95 -9.94
N TRP A 113 7.40 4.14 -10.37
CA TRP A 113 6.98 5.35 -11.07
C TRP A 113 7.08 6.60 -10.18
N LEU A 114 6.60 6.55 -8.93
CA LEU A 114 6.70 7.68 -7.99
C LEU A 114 8.17 8.08 -7.74
N ILE A 115 9.06 7.11 -7.52
CA ILE A 115 10.50 7.34 -7.33
C ILE A 115 11.11 7.98 -8.60
N SER A 116 10.74 7.48 -9.77
CA SER A 116 11.20 8.04 -11.05
C SER A 116 10.72 9.48 -11.30
N ASN A 117 9.64 9.89 -10.63
CA ASN A 117 9.10 11.25 -10.66
C ASN A 117 9.56 12.11 -9.45
N GLY A 118 10.59 11.67 -8.72
CA GLY A 118 11.24 12.46 -7.68
C GLY A 118 10.74 12.25 -6.25
N ALA A 119 9.87 11.25 -6.01
CA ALA A 119 9.54 10.86 -4.63
C ALA A 119 10.79 10.31 -3.91
N ASP A 120 11.01 10.74 -2.67
CA ASP A 120 12.12 10.25 -1.84
C ASP A 120 11.95 8.74 -1.56
N PRO A 121 12.89 7.86 -1.97
CA PRO A 121 12.81 6.42 -1.69
C PRO A 121 12.67 6.09 -0.19
N ALA A 122 13.12 6.95 0.72
CA ALA A 122 13.05 6.71 2.14
C ALA A 122 11.61 6.59 2.66
N VAL A 123 10.63 7.24 2.02
CA VAL A 123 9.22 7.19 2.44
C VAL A 123 8.55 5.85 2.17
N PHE A 124 9.14 5.01 1.32
CA PHE A 124 8.65 3.67 1.00
C PHE A 124 9.32 2.57 1.82
N ARG A 125 10.25 2.92 2.72
CA ARG A 125 10.90 1.97 3.61
C ARG A 125 9.88 1.42 4.59
N THR A 126 9.82 0.10 4.68
CA THR A 126 8.99 -0.59 5.65
C THR A 126 9.74 -0.67 6.99
N THR A 127 9.16 -0.11 8.05
CA THR A 127 9.68 -0.24 9.42
C THR A 127 9.05 -1.45 10.11
N SER A 128 9.56 -1.86 11.27
CA SER A 128 8.98 -2.94 12.08
C SER A 128 7.54 -2.65 12.54
N GLU A 129 7.13 -1.39 12.58
CA GLU A 129 5.80 -0.94 12.98
C GLU A 129 4.80 -0.85 11.80
N ASP A 130 5.27 -0.96 10.56
CA ASP A 130 4.41 -0.91 9.37
C ASP A 130 3.48 -2.15 9.36
N PRO A 131 2.15 -1.98 9.20
CA PRO A 131 1.20 -3.09 9.07
C PRO A 131 1.62 -4.15 8.05
N LEU A 132 2.27 -3.75 6.95
CA LEU A 132 2.80 -4.67 5.95
C LEU A 132 3.93 -5.54 6.50
N ALA A 133 4.90 -4.95 7.21
CA ALA A 133 6.00 -5.71 7.84
C ALA A 133 5.47 -6.63 8.93
N ILE A 134 4.53 -6.16 9.74
CA ILE A 134 3.90 -6.96 10.80
C ILE A 134 3.17 -8.14 10.17
N ALA A 135 2.37 -7.92 9.12
CA ALA A 135 1.63 -8.98 8.44
C ALA A 135 2.57 -10.04 7.83
N LEU A 136 3.64 -9.62 7.14
CA LEU A 136 4.64 -10.52 6.57
C LEU A 136 5.42 -11.29 7.64
N THR A 137 5.82 -10.62 8.72
CA THR A 137 6.56 -11.25 9.81
C THR A 137 5.70 -12.30 10.52
N ASN A 138 4.48 -11.92 10.91
CA ASN A 138 3.52 -12.83 11.54
C ASN A 138 3.22 -14.03 10.66
N ARG A 139 3.10 -13.83 9.34
CA ARG A 139 2.90 -14.91 8.38
C ARG A 139 4.07 -15.88 8.37
N GLN A 140 5.28 -15.38 8.20
CA GLN A 140 6.47 -16.25 8.12
C GLN A 140 6.73 -17.01 9.42
N GLN A 141 6.49 -16.38 10.57
CA GLN A 141 6.60 -17.04 11.88
C GLN A 141 5.57 -18.18 12.05
N ARG A 142 4.41 -18.12 11.40
CA ARG A 142 3.45 -19.24 11.38
C ARG A 142 3.91 -20.39 10.48
N LEU A 143 4.66 -20.09 9.43
CA LEU A 143 5.09 -21.06 8.42
C LEU A 143 6.40 -21.76 8.79
N HIS A 144 7.28 -21.07 9.52
CA HIS A 144 8.63 -21.53 9.80
C HIS A 144 8.99 -21.34 11.27
N ASP A 145 9.52 -22.39 11.88
CA ASP A 145 10.14 -22.35 13.21
C ASP A 145 11.57 -21.81 13.11
N VAL A 146 11.70 -20.51 12.83
CA VAL A 146 12.98 -19.80 12.70
C VAL A 146 12.94 -18.48 13.45
N SER A 147 14.10 -17.91 13.75
CA SER A 147 14.20 -16.64 14.48
C SER A 147 13.60 -15.46 13.70
N PRO A 148 13.20 -14.38 14.41
CA PRO A 148 12.75 -13.14 13.77
C PRO A 148 13.79 -12.54 12.81
N LEU A 149 15.08 -12.65 13.12
CA LEU A 149 16.16 -12.19 12.24
C LEU A 149 16.14 -12.91 10.89
N THR A 150 16.01 -14.24 10.92
CA THR A 150 15.92 -15.06 9.71
C THR A 150 14.71 -14.67 8.87
N VAL A 151 13.54 -14.52 9.51
CA VAL A 151 12.31 -14.06 8.84
C VAL A 151 12.48 -12.69 8.18
N GLN A 152 13.00 -11.71 8.92
CA GLN A 152 13.18 -10.34 8.42
C GLN A 152 14.16 -10.31 7.25
N THR A 153 15.30 -10.98 7.39
CA THR A 153 16.33 -11.06 6.35
C THR A 153 15.77 -11.71 5.09
N PHE A 154 15.04 -12.80 5.25
CA PHE A 154 14.43 -13.52 4.14
C PHE A 154 13.36 -12.70 3.42
N ASN A 155 12.48 -12.01 4.17
CA ASN A 155 11.48 -11.11 3.61
C ASN A 155 12.11 -9.97 2.81
N GLN A 156 13.23 -9.39 3.28
CA GLN A 156 13.94 -8.35 2.54
C GLN A 156 14.60 -8.89 1.27
N LEU A 157 15.18 -10.09 1.33
CA LEU A 157 15.77 -10.74 0.16
C LEU A 157 14.71 -11.01 -0.92
N ILE A 158 13.56 -11.56 -0.53
CA ILE A 158 12.42 -11.74 -1.44
C ILE A 158 11.98 -10.38 -1.98
N ALA A 159 11.69 -9.40 -1.11
CA ALA A 159 11.20 -8.10 -1.55
C ALA A 159 12.12 -7.46 -2.59
N PHE A 160 13.44 -7.50 -2.37
CA PHE A 160 14.43 -6.99 -3.32
C PHE A 160 14.40 -7.72 -4.66
N PHE A 161 14.43 -9.06 -4.65
CA PHE A 161 14.37 -9.88 -5.86
C PHE A 161 13.08 -9.63 -6.66
N MET A 162 11.94 -9.59 -5.96
CA MET A 162 10.62 -9.41 -6.54
C MET A 162 10.46 -8.03 -7.17
N GLN A 163 10.89 -6.99 -6.46
CA GLN A 163 10.86 -5.61 -6.96
C GLN A 163 11.73 -5.47 -8.21
N GLY A 164 12.95 -6.04 -8.17
CA GLY A 164 13.84 -6.07 -9.32
C GLY A 164 13.20 -6.78 -10.52
N TYR A 165 12.62 -7.97 -10.32
CA TYR A 165 11.94 -8.71 -11.37
C TYR A 165 10.74 -7.93 -11.94
N ILE A 166 9.85 -7.39 -11.10
CA ILE A 166 8.63 -6.72 -11.57
C ILE A 166 8.94 -5.44 -12.38
N VAL A 167 10.00 -4.72 -12.02
CA VAL A 167 10.41 -3.48 -12.71
C VAL A 167 11.24 -3.77 -13.96
N PHE A 168 12.09 -4.80 -13.93
CA PHE A 168 13.09 -5.03 -14.97
C PHE A 168 12.94 -6.36 -15.73
N ASN A 169 11.85 -7.11 -15.59
CA ASN A 169 11.73 -8.41 -16.27
C ASN A 169 11.88 -8.30 -17.81
N GLU A 170 11.36 -7.24 -18.43
CA GLU A 170 11.45 -7.01 -19.88
C GLU A 170 12.88 -6.76 -20.37
N THR A 171 13.82 -6.44 -19.46
CA THR A 171 15.24 -6.28 -19.79
C THR A 171 16.02 -7.60 -19.70
N HIS A 172 15.37 -8.69 -19.28
CA HIS A 172 15.99 -9.99 -19.10
C HIS A 172 15.35 -11.02 -20.05
N ALA A 173 16.16 -11.93 -20.59
CA ALA A 173 15.68 -13.05 -21.40
C ALA A 173 15.14 -14.20 -20.51
N ILE A 174 14.13 -13.91 -19.68
CA ILE A 174 13.50 -14.89 -18.81
C ILE A 174 12.38 -15.57 -19.60
N ASN A 175 12.63 -16.80 -20.04
CA ASN A 175 11.61 -17.66 -20.63
C ASN A 175 10.82 -18.41 -19.54
N GLU A 176 9.80 -19.15 -19.95
CA GLU A 176 8.94 -19.91 -19.03
C GLU A 176 9.72 -20.91 -18.17
N GLU A 177 10.68 -21.62 -18.76
CA GLU A 177 11.50 -22.60 -18.06
C GLU A 177 12.37 -21.96 -16.96
N ILE A 178 13.07 -20.87 -17.29
CA ILE A 178 13.87 -20.10 -16.33
C ILE A 178 12.98 -19.57 -15.21
N ARG A 179 11.79 -19.07 -15.55
CA ARG A 179 10.81 -18.57 -14.56
C ARG A 179 10.39 -19.68 -13.58
N LEU A 180 10.08 -20.88 -14.08
CA LEU A 180 9.71 -22.02 -13.23
C LEU A 180 10.89 -22.48 -12.36
N ASN A 181 12.11 -22.49 -12.89
CA ASN A 181 13.31 -22.81 -12.12
C ASN A 181 13.60 -21.77 -11.03
N MET A 182 13.36 -20.48 -11.30
CA MET A 182 13.47 -19.41 -10.28
C MET A 182 12.46 -19.62 -9.16
N LEU A 183 11.20 -19.95 -9.50
CA LEU A 183 10.16 -20.27 -8.51
C LEU A 183 10.52 -21.49 -7.65
N ALA A 184 10.99 -22.57 -8.28
CA ALA A 184 11.43 -23.77 -7.59
C ALA A 184 12.61 -23.48 -6.64
N MET A 185 13.58 -22.69 -7.09
CA MET A 185 14.72 -22.28 -6.26
C MET A 185 14.27 -21.44 -5.05
N MET A 186 13.35 -20.50 -5.24
CA MET A 186 12.78 -19.73 -4.12
C MET A 186 12.08 -20.66 -3.11
N TYR A 187 11.28 -21.61 -3.60
CA TYR A 187 10.62 -22.59 -2.75
C TYR A 187 11.61 -23.43 -1.94
N THR A 188 12.66 -23.94 -2.58
CA THR A 188 13.71 -24.70 -1.88
C THR A 188 14.43 -23.86 -0.83
N ILE A 189 14.69 -22.58 -1.09
CA ILE A 189 15.28 -21.67 -0.09
C ILE A 189 14.33 -21.52 1.11
N ILE A 190 13.03 -21.35 0.88
CA ILE A 190 12.00 -21.26 1.93
C ILE A 190 12.03 -22.50 2.82
N GLU A 191 12.02 -23.70 2.22
CA GLU A 191 12.06 -24.96 2.97
C GLU A 191 13.37 -25.14 3.75
N SER A 192 14.47 -24.58 3.24
CA SER A 192 15.81 -24.71 3.83
C SER A 192 16.10 -23.67 4.92
N LEU A 193 15.17 -22.74 5.23
CA LEU A 193 15.40 -21.65 6.19
C LEU A 193 15.92 -22.13 7.57
N PRO A 194 15.38 -23.20 8.20
CA PRO A 194 15.90 -23.67 9.49
C PRO A 194 17.33 -24.20 9.42
N GLU A 195 17.73 -24.80 8.30
CA GLU A 195 19.10 -25.25 8.09
C GLU A 195 20.05 -24.08 7.83
N LEU A 196 19.61 -23.13 6.99
CA LEU A 196 20.35 -21.90 6.71
C LEU A 196 20.61 -21.12 8.01
N GLU A 197 19.59 -20.92 8.84
CA GLU A 197 19.73 -20.26 10.14
C GLU A 197 20.78 -20.93 11.04
N ARG A 198 20.72 -22.27 11.17
CA ARG A 198 21.70 -23.04 11.96
C ARG A 198 23.11 -22.87 11.40
N SER A 199 23.27 -22.97 10.08
CA SER A 199 24.57 -22.84 9.41
C SER A 199 25.19 -21.45 9.57
N LEU A 200 24.35 -20.41 9.62
CA LEU A 200 24.77 -19.01 9.78
C LEU A 200 24.95 -18.62 11.27
N GLY A 201 24.61 -19.50 12.21
CA GLY A 201 24.70 -19.24 13.64
C GLY A 201 23.71 -18.17 14.13
N TRP A 202 22.56 -18.06 13.48
CA TRP A 202 21.52 -17.06 13.78
C TRP A 202 20.44 -17.57 14.73
N THR A 203 20.48 -18.84 15.11
CA THR A 203 19.49 -19.46 16.01
C THR A 203 19.28 -18.63 17.27
N GLY A 204 18.03 -18.24 17.52
CA GLY A 204 17.63 -17.46 18.70
C GLY A 204 18.04 -15.98 18.70
N ARG A 205 18.54 -15.43 17.59
CA ARG A 205 18.86 -14.00 17.48
C ARG A 205 17.63 -13.16 17.19
N GLU A 206 17.59 -11.96 17.77
CA GLU A 206 16.56 -10.97 17.49
C GLU A 206 16.82 -10.23 16.17
N ALA A 207 15.75 -9.70 15.59
CA ALA A 207 15.80 -8.84 14.41
C ALA A 207 16.65 -7.59 14.67
N ILE A 208 17.37 -7.12 13.66
CA ILE A 208 18.05 -5.82 13.74
C ILE A 208 16.99 -4.75 13.53
N ASP A 209 16.84 -3.84 14.51
CA ASP A 209 15.97 -2.68 14.38
C ASP A 209 16.42 -1.84 13.17
N PRO A 210 15.60 -1.70 12.12
CA PRO A 210 15.95 -0.91 10.94
C PRO A 210 15.84 0.61 11.18
N SER A 211 15.58 1.05 12.42
CA SER A 211 15.59 2.47 12.79
C SER A 211 16.88 3.14 12.30
N PRO A 212 16.78 4.34 11.69
CA PRO A 212 17.95 5.01 11.15
C PRO A 212 18.96 5.28 12.29
N PRO A 213 20.26 5.09 12.06
CA PRO A 213 21.27 5.53 13.01
C PRO A 213 21.23 7.06 13.06
N GLY A 214 20.59 7.65 14.07
CA GLY A 214 20.61 9.11 14.25
C GLY A 214 19.45 9.79 14.98
N SER A 215 18.41 9.10 15.45
CA SER A 215 17.43 9.71 16.37
C SER A 215 17.94 9.69 17.82
N GLU A 216 19.08 10.34 18.07
CA GLU A 216 19.39 10.78 19.44
C GLU A 216 18.37 11.86 19.83
N PRO A 217 17.74 11.78 21.01
CA PRO A 217 16.89 12.86 21.48
C PRO A 217 17.79 14.07 21.76
N THR A 218 17.58 15.14 21.00
CA THR A 218 18.05 16.46 21.38
C THR A 218 17.50 16.75 22.77
N LYS A 219 18.36 16.69 23.78
CA LYS A 219 18.05 17.19 25.11
C LYS A 219 17.99 18.71 25.00
N GLU A 220 16.78 19.26 24.99
CA GLU A 220 16.52 20.62 25.49
C GLU A 220 15.96 20.54 26.92
#